data_AF-A0A1M6VM86-F1
#
_entry.id   AF-A0A1M6VM86-F1
#
_cell.length_a   1.000
_cell.length_b   1.000
_cell.length_c   1.000
_cell.angle_alpha   90.00
_cell.angle_beta   90.00
_cell.angle_gamma   90.00
#
_symmetry.space_group_name_H-M   'P 1'
#
loop_
_entity.id
_entity.type
_entity.pdbx_description
1 polymer ?
#
loop_
_entity_poly.entity_id
_entity_poly.type
_entity_poly.pdbx_seq_one_letter_code
_entity_poly.pdbx_strand_id
1 'polypeptide(L)'
;MSVIREAAIPDSKLARAITEYIRDTETQLLFNHSSRVYHFGALAGVKRGLKFDRELLYAGAMFHDIGLMPSHSSKDERFEVDGAHAARAFLRSHGISEEDAYTVWTAIALHTTPGVPQHMHPVVALVTAGVEMDVLGLTYNQYPDAEREAVVRAFPRTTQFKEDIIQAFYDGIKHKPDTTFGNVKADVIADKEPHFHRGNFCSVIRCSHWQG
;
A
#
# COMPACT_ATOMS: atom_id res chain seq x y z
N MET A 1 22.58 -4.43 -13.84
CA MET A 1 21.34 -5.05 -14.34
C MET A 1 20.18 -4.11 -14.06
N SER A 2 19.33 -3.88 -15.06
CA SER A 2 18.09 -3.10 -14.94
C SER A 2 16.92 -4.03 -14.58
N VAL A 3 15.83 -3.46 -14.06
CA VAL A 3 14.57 -4.19 -13.86
C VAL A 3 14.11 -4.77 -15.21
N ILE A 4 13.61 -6.02 -15.21
CA ILE A 4 13.10 -6.67 -16.42
C ILE A 4 11.92 -5.89 -17.01
N ARG A 5 11.73 -5.95 -18.33
CA ARG A 5 10.78 -5.10 -19.07
C ARG A 5 9.33 -5.29 -18.61
N GLU A 6 8.97 -6.51 -18.25
CA GLU A 6 7.66 -6.92 -17.76
C GLU A 6 7.35 -6.32 -16.38
N ALA A 7 8.39 -6.04 -15.58
CA ALA A 7 8.30 -5.42 -14.27
C ALA A 7 8.69 -3.93 -14.25
N ALA A 8 9.02 -3.34 -15.41
CA ALA A 8 9.27 -1.91 -15.54
C ALA A 8 7.96 -1.11 -15.37
N ILE A 9 8.02 0.18 -15.01
CA ILE A 9 6.84 1.05 -15.01
C ILE A 9 6.39 1.25 -16.47
N PRO A 10 5.08 1.18 -16.80
CA PRO A 10 4.61 1.44 -18.17
C PRO A 10 4.95 2.87 -18.59
N ASP A 11 5.44 3.06 -19.82
CA ASP A 11 5.63 4.40 -20.39
C ASP A 11 4.34 4.90 -21.05
N SER A 12 3.30 5.05 -20.23
CA SER A 12 1.96 5.46 -20.67
C SER A 12 1.61 6.86 -20.19
N LYS A 13 0.56 7.44 -20.76
CA LYS A 13 0.05 8.75 -20.31
C LYS A 13 -0.44 8.68 -18.86
N LEU A 14 -1.15 7.61 -18.49
CA LEU A 14 -1.67 7.43 -17.14
C LEU A 14 -0.54 7.23 -16.13
N ALA A 15 0.46 6.39 -16.41
CA ALA A 15 1.58 6.17 -15.49
C ALA A 15 2.37 7.46 -15.23
N ARG A 16 2.57 8.31 -16.24
CA ARG A 16 3.19 9.63 -16.05
C ARG A 16 2.34 10.55 -15.18
N ALA A 17 1.03 10.63 -15.43
CA ALA A 17 0.11 11.43 -14.63
C ALA A 17 0.06 10.95 -13.17
N ILE A 18 0.05 9.64 -12.92
CA ILE A 18 0.14 9.04 -11.58
C ILE A 18 1.46 9.45 -10.91
N THR A 19 2.58 9.32 -11.64
CA THR A 19 3.91 9.67 -11.11
C THR A 19 3.96 11.13 -10.66
N GLU A 20 3.50 12.05 -11.51
CA GLU A 20 3.48 13.49 -11.23
C GLU A 20 2.59 13.78 -10.02
N TYR A 21 1.36 13.28 -10.01
CA TYR A 21 0.42 13.51 -8.92
C TYR A 21 0.96 13.05 -7.56
N ILE A 22 1.55 11.85 -7.51
CA ILE A 22 2.07 11.29 -6.26
C ILE A 22 3.36 11.98 -5.83
N ARG A 23 4.24 12.40 -6.75
CA ARG A 23 5.43 13.19 -6.40
C ARG A 23 5.07 14.54 -5.76
N ASP A 24 3.99 15.15 -6.21
CA ASP A 24 3.54 16.45 -5.70
C ASP A 24 2.78 16.32 -4.37
N THR A 25 2.30 15.11 -4.03
CA THR A 25 1.41 14.89 -2.88
C THR A 25 2.09 14.15 -1.73
N GLU A 26 2.88 13.12 -2.02
CA GLU A 26 3.51 12.27 -1.01
C GLU A 26 4.94 12.73 -0.69
N THR A 27 5.45 12.29 0.46
CA THR A 27 6.86 12.47 0.79
C THR A 27 7.76 11.65 -0.12
N GLN A 28 9.02 12.06 -0.27
CA GLN A 28 10.01 11.29 -1.04
C GLN A 28 10.21 9.86 -0.52
N LEU A 29 10.04 9.65 0.79
CA LEU A 29 10.09 8.33 1.43
C LEU A 29 8.97 7.41 0.91
N LEU A 30 7.73 7.90 0.94
CA LEU A 30 6.55 7.16 0.49
C LEU A 30 6.57 6.94 -1.03
N PHE A 31 6.94 7.97 -1.81
CA PHE A 31 7.11 7.82 -3.25
C PHE A 31 8.10 6.70 -3.60
N ASN A 32 9.26 6.66 -2.93
CA ASN A 32 10.25 5.60 -3.15
C ASN A 32 9.73 4.24 -2.69
N HIS A 33 9.03 4.18 -1.55
CA HIS A 33 8.38 2.96 -1.08
C HIS A 33 7.37 2.41 -2.09
N SER A 34 6.39 3.22 -2.49
CA SER A 34 5.37 2.90 -3.48
C SER A 34 5.96 2.45 -4.83
N SER A 35 7.06 3.09 -5.26
CA SER A 35 7.78 2.67 -6.47
C SER A 35 8.41 1.27 -6.33
N ARG A 36 8.99 0.94 -5.16
CA ARG A 36 9.51 -0.41 -4.88
C ARG A 36 8.38 -1.44 -4.76
N VAL A 37 7.25 -1.08 -4.15
CA VAL A 37 6.04 -1.90 -4.06
C VAL A 37 5.58 -2.30 -5.46
N TYR A 38 5.50 -1.36 -6.40
CA TYR A 38 5.17 -1.68 -7.80
C TYR A 38 6.13 -2.71 -8.39
N HIS A 39 7.44 -2.46 -8.29
CA HIS A 39 8.43 -3.34 -8.92
C HIS A 39 8.43 -4.75 -8.32
N PHE A 40 8.37 -4.87 -7.00
CA PHE A 40 8.29 -6.17 -6.34
C PHE A 40 6.97 -6.89 -6.62
N GLY A 41 5.85 -6.16 -6.67
CA GLY A 41 4.57 -6.70 -7.09
C GLY A 41 4.60 -7.22 -8.53
N ALA A 42 5.17 -6.45 -9.46
CA ALA A 42 5.26 -6.85 -10.86
C ALA A 42 6.21 -8.06 -11.05
N LEU A 43 7.36 -8.09 -10.36
CA LEU A 43 8.25 -9.26 -10.33
C LEU A 43 7.55 -10.50 -9.77
N ALA A 44 6.76 -10.35 -8.71
CA ALA A 44 5.95 -11.43 -8.16
C ALA A 44 4.93 -11.96 -9.17
N GLY A 45 4.26 -11.06 -9.90
CA GLY A 45 3.30 -11.40 -10.94
C GLY A 45 3.94 -12.21 -12.07
N VAL A 46 5.09 -11.76 -12.58
CA VAL A 46 5.86 -12.47 -13.62
C VAL A 46 6.28 -13.85 -13.13
N LYS A 47 6.87 -13.94 -11.93
CA LYS A 47 7.33 -15.21 -11.35
C LYS A 47 6.21 -16.22 -11.13
N ARG A 48 5.02 -15.74 -10.76
CA ARG A 48 3.82 -16.56 -10.52
C ARG A 48 3.01 -16.85 -11.79
N GLY A 49 3.42 -16.31 -12.95
CA GLY A 49 2.69 -16.47 -14.21
C GLY A 49 1.31 -15.79 -14.22
N LEU A 50 1.12 -14.75 -13.40
CA LEU A 50 -0.15 -14.03 -13.31
C LEU A 50 -0.29 -13.04 -14.47
N LYS A 51 -1.50 -12.92 -15.01
CA LYS A 51 -1.87 -11.87 -15.96
C LYS A 51 -2.47 -10.70 -15.19
N PHE A 52 -1.89 -9.51 -15.35
CA PHE A 52 -2.36 -8.31 -14.69
C PHE A 52 -2.12 -7.08 -15.58
N ASP A 53 -2.96 -6.07 -15.41
CA ASP A 53 -2.74 -4.77 -16.01
C ASP A 53 -1.65 -4.01 -15.22
N ARG A 54 -0.60 -3.59 -15.91
CA ARG A 54 0.55 -2.93 -15.28
C ARG A 54 0.25 -1.49 -14.89
N GLU A 55 -0.64 -0.80 -15.59
CA GLU A 55 -1.06 0.56 -15.23
C GLU A 55 -1.94 0.53 -13.98
N LEU A 56 -2.83 -0.46 -13.86
CA LEU A 56 -3.65 -0.63 -12.65
C LEU A 56 -2.82 -1.07 -11.45
N LEU A 57 -1.84 -1.97 -11.63
CA LEU A 57 -0.88 -2.30 -10.58
C LEU A 57 -0.06 -1.07 -10.16
N TYR A 58 0.36 -0.25 -11.11
CA TYR A 58 1.07 0.99 -10.83
C TYR A 58 0.20 1.98 -10.05
N ALA A 59 -1.06 2.18 -10.45
CA ALA A 59 -2.00 3.01 -9.70
C ALA A 59 -2.20 2.49 -8.27
N GLY A 60 -2.44 1.19 -8.10
CA GLY A 60 -2.58 0.57 -6.78
C GLY A 60 -1.36 0.79 -5.90
N ALA A 61 -0.17 0.52 -6.42
CA ALA A 61 1.08 0.71 -5.68
C ALA A 61 1.36 2.18 -5.36
N MET A 62 1.08 3.10 -6.27
CA MET A 62 1.41 4.52 -6.11
C MET A 62 0.47 5.27 -5.19
N PHE A 63 -0.78 4.85 -5.06
CA PHE A 63 -1.78 5.51 -4.20
C PHE A 63 -1.98 4.83 -2.84
N HIS A 64 -1.36 3.67 -2.57
CA HIS A 64 -1.75 2.87 -1.40
C HIS A 64 -1.54 3.57 -0.05
N ASP A 65 -0.57 4.46 0.02
CA ASP A 65 -0.18 5.21 1.23
C ASP A 65 -0.62 6.68 1.23
N ILE A 66 -1.28 7.16 0.16
CA ILE A 66 -1.63 8.59 0.04
C ILE A 66 -2.59 9.06 1.14
N GLY A 67 -3.40 8.14 1.71
CA GLY A 67 -4.29 8.42 2.83
C GLY A 67 -3.57 8.77 4.15
N LEU A 68 -2.24 8.57 4.22
CA LEU A 68 -1.41 9.06 5.31
C LEU A 68 -1.16 10.57 5.22
N MET A 69 -1.36 11.18 4.05
CA MET A 69 -1.13 12.61 3.86
C MET A 69 -2.27 13.43 4.45
N PRO A 70 -1.97 14.54 5.17
CA PRO A 70 -3.02 15.36 5.79
C PRO A 70 -4.10 15.85 4.82
N SER A 71 -3.74 16.11 3.55
CA SER A 71 -4.66 16.54 2.50
C SER A 71 -5.65 15.46 2.05
N HIS A 72 -5.37 14.19 2.37
CA HIS A 72 -6.17 13.03 1.97
C HIS A 72 -6.63 12.20 3.16
N SER A 73 -6.43 12.68 4.39
CA SER A 73 -6.84 11.99 5.60
C SER A 73 -8.23 12.45 6.03
N SER A 74 -9.22 11.56 5.98
CA SER A 74 -10.54 11.82 6.57
C SER A 74 -10.49 11.71 8.10
N LYS A 75 -11.58 12.12 8.76
CA LYS A 75 -11.68 12.10 10.22
C LYS A 75 -11.83 10.67 10.78
N ASP A 76 -12.48 9.79 10.04
CA ASP A 76 -13.09 8.56 10.55
C ASP A 76 -12.85 7.32 9.69
N GLU A 77 -12.36 7.45 8.46
CA GLU A 77 -11.97 6.29 7.65
C GLU A 77 -10.53 5.87 7.93
N ARG A 78 -10.23 4.59 7.66
CA ARG A 78 -8.86 4.09 7.67
C ARG A 78 -8.04 4.72 6.54
N PHE A 79 -6.74 4.90 6.73
CA PHE A 79 -5.89 5.51 5.70
C PHE A 79 -5.89 4.69 4.39
N GLU A 80 -6.06 3.36 4.48
CA GLU A 80 -6.20 2.49 3.32
C GLU A 80 -7.45 2.84 2.50
N VAL A 81 -8.56 3.15 3.19
CA VAL A 81 -9.83 3.51 2.54
C VAL A 81 -9.75 4.92 1.96
N ASP A 82 -9.16 5.86 2.69
CA ASP A 82 -8.86 7.21 2.21
C ASP A 82 -8.03 7.18 0.91
N GLY A 83 -6.94 6.40 0.90
CA GLY A 83 -6.09 6.26 -0.28
C GLY A 83 -6.81 5.57 -1.44
N ALA A 84 -7.63 4.57 -1.15
CA ALA A 84 -8.46 3.91 -2.15
C ALA A 84 -9.45 4.89 -2.79
N HIS A 85 -10.12 5.74 -1.99
CA HIS A 85 -11.02 6.78 -2.50
C HIS A 85 -10.29 7.79 -3.39
N ALA A 86 -9.11 8.25 -2.99
CA ALA A 86 -8.28 9.15 -3.77
C ALA A 86 -7.89 8.53 -5.13
N ALA A 87 -7.45 7.27 -5.13
CA ALA A 87 -7.11 6.54 -6.35
C ALA A 87 -8.31 6.41 -7.29
N ARG A 88 -9.48 6.00 -6.78
CA ARG A 88 -10.70 5.84 -7.57
C ARG A 88 -11.15 7.17 -8.18
N ALA A 89 -11.07 8.28 -7.43
CA ALA A 89 -11.38 9.60 -7.95
C ALA A 89 -10.42 10.03 -9.07
N PHE A 90 -9.12 9.82 -8.87
CA PHE A 90 -8.09 10.11 -9.86
C PHE A 90 -8.27 9.29 -11.15
N LEU A 91 -8.48 7.99 -11.03
CA LEU A 91 -8.64 7.10 -12.19
C LEU A 91 -9.89 7.46 -13.00
N ARG A 92 -11.00 7.75 -12.34
CA ARG A 92 -12.23 8.23 -12.99
C ARG A 92 -12.01 9.52 -13.77
N SER A 93 -11.27 10.49 -13.22
CA SER A 93 -10.98 11.75 -13.91
C SER A 93 -10.10 11.56 -15.15
N HIS A 94 -9.38 10.44 -15.23
CA HIS A 94 -8.57 10.03 -16.38
C HIS A 94 -9.29 9.06 -17.34
N GLY A 95 -10.60 8.87 -17.17
CA GLY A 95 -11.42 8.07 -18.08
C GLY A 95 -11.26 6.55 -17.92
N ILE A 96 -10.70 6.10 -16.80
CA ILE A 96 -10.61 4.67 -16.47
C ILE A 96 -11.99 4.16 -16.06
N SER A 97 -12.28 2.93 -16.46
CA SER A 97 -13.58 2.29 -16.22
C SER A 97 -13.86 2.17 -14.72
N GLU A 98 -15.14 2.12 -14.36
CA GLU A 98 -15.52 1.95 -12.97
C GLU A 98 -15.05 0.62 -12.38
N GLU A 99 -15.05 -0.44 -13.19
CA GLU A 99 -14.62 -1.78 -12.80
C GLU A 99 -13.11 -1.81 -12.49
N ASP A 100 -12.30 -1.19 -13.33
CA ASP A 100 -10.86 -1.08 -13.12
C ASP A 100 -10.52 -0.17 -11.94
N ALA A 101 -11.21 0.96 -11.82
CA ALA A 101 -11.05 1.86 -10.68
C ALA A 101 -11.47 1.19 -9.36
N TYR A 102 -12.53 0.37 -9.37
CA TYR A 102 -12.91 -0.44 -8.22
C TYR A 102 -11.87 -1.53 -7.91
N THR A 103 -11.30 -2.18 -8.92
CA THR A 103 -10.20 -3.14 -8.73
C THR A 103 -8.99 -2.49 -8.03
N VAL A 104 -8.59 -1.28 -8.45
CA VAL A 104 -7.52 -0.53 -7.79
C VAL A 104 -7.92 -0.10 -6.38
N TRP A 105 -9.16 0.39 -6.20
CA TRP A 105 -9.70 0.71 -4.88
C TRP A 105 -9.61 -0.49 -3.94
N THR A 106 -10.02 -1.69 -4.38
CA THR A 106 -9.94 -2.93 -3.59
C THR A 106 -8.51 -3.32 -3.27
N ALA A 107 -7.59 -3.18 -4.23
CA ALA A 107 -6.17 -3.47 -4.02
C ALA A 107 -5.57 -2.60 -2.91
N ILE A 108 -5.90 -1.32 -2.91
CA ILE A 108 -5.45 -0.37 -1.89
C ILE A 108 -6.17 -0.63 -0.56
N ALA A 109 -7.49 -0.77 -0.53
CA ALA A 109 -8.24 -0.94 0.72
C ALA A 109 -7.81 -2.20 1.51
N LEU A 110 -7.30 -3.23 0.83
CA LEU A 110 -6.91 -4.50 1.43
C LEU A 110 -5.39 -4.70 1.56
N HIS A 111 -4.55 -3.72 1.19
CA HIS A 111 -3.10 -3.94 1.11
C HIS A 111 -2.45 -4.27 2.46
N THR A 112 -3.07 -3.86 3.59
CA THR A 112 -2.65 -4.16 4.97
C THR A 112 -3.36 -5.37 5.59
N THR A 113 -4.13 -6.13 4.81
CA THR A 113 -4.92 -7.28 5.30
C THR A 113 -4.32 -8.60 4.79
N PRO A 114 -3.12 -9.01 5.25
CA PRO A 114 -2.49 -10.23 4.76
C PRO A 114 -3.38 -11.44 5.00
N GLY A 115 -3.32 -12.42 4.10
CA GLY A 115 -4.15 -13.62 4.18
C GLY A 115 -5.45 -13.54 3.38
N VAL A 116 -5.87 -12.37 2.89
CA VAL A 116 -7.03 -12.23 2.00
C VAL A 116 -6.64 -11.93 0.53
N PRO A 117 -5.82 -10.90 0.23
CA PRO A 117 -5.54 -10.46 -1.14
C PRO A 117 -4.99 -11.52 -2.09
N GLN A 118 -4.22 -12.50 -1.59
CA GLN A 118 -3.61 -13.53 -2.43
C GLN A 118 -4.63 -14.48 -3.09
N HIS A 119 -5.88 -14.47 -2.64
CA HIS A 119 -6.99 -15.24 -3.22
C HIS A 119 -7.88 -14.42 -4.16
N MET A 120 -7.54 -13.15 -4.40
CA MET A 120 -8.36 -12.20 -5.15
C MET A 120 -7.78 -11.92 -6.54
N HIS A 121 -8.34 -10.90 -7.22
CA HIS A 121 -7.87 -10.41 -8.51
C HIS A 121 -6.34 -10.18 -8.51
N PRO A 122 -5.59 -10.49 -9.59
CA PRO A 122 -4.14 -10.36 -9.63
C PRO A 122 -3.61 -8.99 -9.19
N VAL A 123 -4.24 -7.88 -9.58
CA VAL A 123 -3.82 -6.53 -9.13
C VAL A 123 -3.90 -6.40 -7.60
N VAL A 124 -4.97 -6.93 -6.98
CA VAL A 124 -5.16 -6.94 -5.52
C VAL A 124 -4.06 -7.75 -4.84
N ALA A 125 -3.82 -8.98 -5.33
CA ALA A 125 -2.77 -9.85 -4.79
C ALA A 125 -1.36 -9.24 -4.91
N LEU A 126 -1.09 -8.52 -6.00
CA LEU A 126 0.25 -8.04 -6.32
C LEU A 126 0.62 -6.72 -5.65
N VAL A 127 -0.35 -5.84 -5.34
CA VAL A 127 -0.10 -4.67 -4.48
C VAL A 127 0.34 -5.14 -3.10
N THR A 128 -0.41 -6.05 -2.47
CA THR A 128 -0.05 -6.65 -1.17
C THR A 128 1.30 -7.37 -1.23
N ALA A 129 1.57 -8.17 -2.26
CA ALA A 129 2.86 -8.86 -2.41
C ALA A 129 4.04 -7.87 -2.50
N GLY A 130 3.85 -6.72 -3.13
CA GLY A 130 4.84 -5.65 -3.19
C GLY A 130 5.13 -5.04 -1.81
N VAL A 131 4.07 -4.74 -1.03
CA VAL A 131 4.17 -4.22 0.35
C VAL A 131 4.86 -5.22 1.27
N GLU A 132 4.42 -6.48 1.22
CA GLU A 132 5.01 -7.59 1.99
C GLU A 132 6.50 -7.78 1.69
N MET A 133 6.91 -7.60 0.44
CA MET A 133 8.31 -7.67 0.06
C MET A 133 9.11 -6.46 0.56
N ASP A 134 8.62 -5.23 0.37
CA ASP A 134 9.40 -4.03 0.64
C ASP A 134 9.55 -3.70 2.14
N VAL A 135 8.48 -3.92 2.93
CA VAL A 135 8.46 -3.55 4.36
C VAL A 135 8.75 -4.77 5.24
N LEU A 136 8.10 -5.90 4.96
CA LEU A 136 8.17 -7.09 5.82
C LEU A 136 9.27 -8.08 5.40
N GLY A 137 9.72 -8.02 4.14
CA GLY A 137 10.74 -8.91 3.60
C GLY A 137 10.28 -10.38 3.46
N LEU A 138 8.97 -10.67 3.44
CA LEU A 138 8.45 -12.05 3.51
C LEU A 138 8.96 -12.94 2.37
N THR A 139 9.11 -12.37 1.18
CA THR A 139 9.59 -13.09 -0.01
C THR A 139 11.03 -12.74 -0.38
N TYR A 140 11.81 -12.14 0.53
CA TYR A 140 13.14 -11.61 0.24
C TYR A 140 14.09 -12.63 -0.40
N ASN A 141 14.17 -13.82 0.17
CA ASN A 141 15.04 -14.91 -0.31
C ASN A 141 14.53 -15.59 -1.59
N GLN A 142 13.39 -15.15 -2.13
CA GLN A 142 12.79 -15.73 -3.33
C GLN A 142 13.23 -14.99 -4.61
N TYR A 143 13.92 -13.86 -4.51
CA TYR A 143 14.39 -13.09 -5.68
C TYR A 143 15.92 -13.01 -5.69
N PRO A 144 16.55 -13.10 -6.88
CA PRO A 144 17.99 -12.88 -7.01
C PRO A 144 18.40 -11.50 -6.45
N ASP A 145 19.57 -11.45 -5.81
CA ASP A 145 20.13 -10.22 -5.24
C ASP A 145 20.20 -9.10 -6.28
N ALA A 146 20.61 -9.43 -7.51
CA ALA A 146 20.72 -8.47 -8.61
C ALA A 146 19.39 -7.77 -8.94
N GLU A 147 18.25 -8.45 -8.84
CA GLU A 147 16.92 -7.86 -9.05
C GLU A 147 16.54 -6.94 -7.88
N ARG A 148 16.69 -7.44 -6.65
CA ARG A 148 16.35 -6.68 -5.43
C ARG A 148 17.17 -5.40 -5.33
N GLU A 149 18.48 -5.50 -5.57
CA GLU A 149 19.38 -4.36 -5.55
C GLU A 149 19.12 -3.38 -6.71
N ALA A 150 18.69 -3.85 -7.89
CA ALA A 150 18.33 -2.95 -8.97
C ALA A 150 17.14 -2.06 -8.59
N VAL A 151 16.12 -2.63 -7.95
CA VAL A 151 14.95 -1.90 -7.46
C VAL A 151 15.35 -0.89 -6.37
N VAL A 152 16.14 -1.31 -5.37
CA VAL A 152 16.58 -0.42 -4.27
C VAL A 152 17.56 0.65 -4.75
N ARG A 153 18.39 0.39 -5.76
CA ARG A 153 19.24 1.43 -6.38
C ARG A 153 18.41 2.49 -7.12
N ALA A 154 17.36 2.07 -7.83
CA ALA A 154 16.48 2.98 -8.55
C ALA A 154 15.62 3.84 -7.61
N PHE A 155 15.19 3.26 -6.48
CA PHE A 155 14.36 3.92 -5.46
C PHE A 155 14.96 3.74 -4.07
N PRO A 156 15.97 4.55 -3.72
CA PRO A 156 16.75 4.38 -2.51
C PRO A 156 15.92 4.33 -1.23
N ARG A 157 16.37 3.47 -0.31
CA ARG A 157 15.94 3.43 1.09
C ARG A 157 16.88 4.32 1.90
N THR A 158 16.35 5.07 2.84
CA THR A 158 17.17 5.81 3.81
C THR A 158 17.91 4.81 4.71
N THR A 159 19.01 5.24 5.33
CA THR A 159 19.75 4.41 6.30
C THR A 159 18.87 3.97 7.48
N GLN A 160 17.88 4.78 7.85
CA GLN A 160 16.92 4.51 8.92
C GLN A 160 15.53 4.13 8.40
N PHE A 161 15.43 3.58 7.18
CA PHE A 161 14.14 3.37 6.49
C PHE A 161 13.07 2.69 7.34
N LYS A 162 13.44 1.70 8.16
CA LYS A 162 12.48 1.00 9.04
C LYS A 162 11.84 1.95 10.04
N GLU A 163 12.63 2.79 10.70
CA GLU A 163 12.12 3.78 11.64
C GLU A 163 11.35 4.88 10.92
N ASP A 164 11.86 5.33 9.77
CA ASP A 164 11.23 6.39 8.98
C ASP A 164 9.84 5.96 8.46
N ILE A 165 9.68 4.71 7.97
CA ILE A 165 8.39 4.23 7.48
C ILE A 165 7.39 3.97 8.61
N ILE A 166 7.85 3.45 9.76
CA ILE A 166 7.00 3.32 10.96
C ILE A 166 6.53 4.70 11.43
N GLN A 167 7.43 5.70 11.40
CA GLN A 167 7.10 7.07 11.76
C GLN A 167 6.08 7.68 10.79
N ALA A 168 6.22 7.47 9.48
CA ALA A 168 5.26 7.93 8.48
C ALA A 168 3.87 7.31 8.70
N PHE A 169 3.81 6.00 9.01
CA PHE A 169 2.55 5.35 9.36
C PHE A 169 1.93 5.96 10.61
N TYR A 170 2.71 6.16 11.68
CA TYR A 170 2.23 6.75 12.93
C TYR A 170 1.70 8.16 12.74
N ASP A 171 2.46 9.02 12.06
CA ASP A 171 2.06 10.41 11.84
C ASP A 171 0.77 10.53 11.00
N GLY A 172 0.52 9.59 10.08
CA GLY A 172 -0.69 9.56 9.28
C GLY A 172 -1.95 9.01 9.98
N ILE A 173 -1.81 8.38 11.15
CA ILE A 173 -2.95 7.69 11.82
C ILE A 173 -3.17 8.12 13.28
N LYS A 174 -2.19 8.71 13.97
CA LYS A 174 -2.27 8.99 15.42
C LYS A 174 -3.42 9.90 15.82
N HIS A 175 -3.93 10.73 14.91
CA HIS A 175 -5.08 11.60 15.13
C HIS A 175 -6.44 10.90 15.04
N LYS A 176 -6.47 9.64 14.59
CA LYS A 176 -7.69 8.82 14.44
C LYS A 176 -7.46 7.37 14.89
N PRO A 177 -7.04 7.15 16.15
CA PRO A 177 -6.60 5.84 16.63
C PRO A 177 -7.70 4.77 16.55
N ASP A 178 -8.97 5.15 16.66
CA ASP A 178 -10.11 4.21 16.59
C ASP A 178 -10.22 3.51 15.23
N THR A 179 -9.73 4.12 14.14
CA THR A 179 -9.73 3.50 12.80
C THR A 179 -8.74 2.34 12.69
N THR A 180 -7.87 2.15 13.69
CA THR A 180 -6.90 1.05 13.73
C THR A 180 -7.47 -0.24 14.32
N PHE A 181 -8.70 -0.23 14.85
CA PHE A 181 -9.31 -1.39 15.46
C PHE A 181 -9.40 -2.59 14.48
N GLY A 182 -8.72 -3.69 14.81
CA GLY A 182 -8.70 -4.89 13.98
C GLY A 182 -7.77 -4.83 12.77
N ASN A 183 -6.77 -3.95 12.74
CA ASN A 183 -5.69 -3.98 11.76
C ASN A 183 -4.29 -3.74 12.37
N VAL A 184 -3.26 -3.95 11.56
CA VAL A 184 -1.84 -3.88 11.97
C VAL A 184 -1.38 -2.48 12.39
N LYS A 185 -2.11 -1.42 12.02
CA LYS A 185 -1.72 -0.04 12.37
C LYS A 185 -1.93 0.26 13.85
N ALA A 186 -2.74 -0.55 14.56
CA ALA A 186 -2.81 -0.49 16.02
C ALA A 186 -1.46 -0.85 16.67
N ASP A 187 -0.63 -1.67 16.01
CA ASP A 187 0.71 -2.00 16.49
C ASP A 187 1.68 -0.84 16.36
N VAL A 188 1.55 -0.05 15.29
CA VAL A 188 2.35 1.17 15.07
C VAL A 188 2.07 2.19 16.17
N ILE A 189 0.80 2.45 16.50
CA ILE A 189 0.47 3.39 17.58
C ILE A 189 0.97 2.87 18.93
N ALA A 190 0.76 1.59 19.23
CA ALA A 190 1.19 1.03 20.51
C ALA A 190 2.72 1.01 20.70
N ASP A 191 3.48 0.90 19.60
CA ASP A 191 4.94 1.02 19.62
C ASP A 191 5.39 2.45 19.95
N LYS A 192 4.72 3.46 19.38
CA LYS A 192 5.06 4.89 19.55
C LYS A 192 4.45 5.53 20.80
N GLU A 193 3.34 5.00 21.30
CA GLU A 193 2.59 5.50 22.45
C GLU A 193 2.37 4.39 23.48
N PRO A 194 3.23 4.28 24.53
CA PRO A 194 3.13 3.21 25.53
C PRO A 194 1.81 3.17 26.32
N HIS A 195 1.08 4.28 26.34
CA HIS A 195 -0.22 4.40 27.00
C HIS A 195 -1.41 4.13 26.08
N PHE A 196 -1.18 3.90 24.78
CA PHE A 196 -2.24 3.52 23.86
C PHE A 196 -2.71 2.09 24.15
N HIS A 197 -4.01 1.95 24.37
CA HIS A 197 -4.65 0.66 24.57
C HIS A 197 -5.44 0.30 23.31
N ARG A 198 -4.99 -0.74 22.61
CA ARG A 198 -5.69 -1.28 21.44
C ARG A 198 -7.12 -1.70 21.83
N GLY A 199 -8.09 -1.43 20.96
CA GLY A 199 -9.46 -1.91 21.15
C GLY A 199 -9.50 -3.45 21.27
N ASN A 200 -10.37 -3.96 22.14
CA ASN A 200 -10.48 -5.39 22.43
C ASN A 200 -11.79 -5.97 21.86
N PHE A 201 -11.69 -6.76 20.80
CA PHE A 201 -12.85 -7.35 20.12
C PHE A 201 -13.71 -8.23 21.02
N CYS A 202 -13.09 -9.05 21.87
CA CYS A 202 -13.82 -9.88 22.83
C CYS A 202 -14.64 -9.04 23.82
N SER A 203 -14.13 -7.85 24.20
CA SER A 203 -14.86 -6.93 25.09
C SER A 203 -16.04 -6.29 24.36
N VAL A 204 -15.88 -5.93 23.07
CA VAL A 204 -17.00 -5.46 22.23
C VAL A 204 -18.12 -6.50 22.17
N ILE A 205 -17.78 -7.79 21.98
CA ILE A 205 -18.77 -8.89 21.99
C ILE A 205 -19.46 -8.98 23.36
N ARG A 206 -18.70 -9.08 24.45
CA ARG A 206 -19.23 -9.25 25.82
C ARG A 206 -20.09 -8.07 26.28
N CYS A 207 -19.83 -6.88 25.77
CA CYS A 207 -20.56 -5.66 26.11
C CYS A 207 -21.65 -5.31 25.08
N SER A 208 -21.90 -6.15 24.07
CA SER A 208 -22.97 -5.90 23.11
C SER A 208 -24.36 -6.01 23.78
N HIS A 209 -25.36 -5.33 23.23
CA HIS A 209 -26.72 -5.34 23.78
C HIS A 209 -27.45 -6.68 23.64
N TRP A 210 -26.89 -7.62 22.88
CA TRP A 210 -27.47 -8.94 22.69
C TRP A 210 -27.22 -9.81 23.92
N GLN A 211 -28.27 -10.50 24.39
CA GLN A 211 -28.09 -11.53 25.40
C GLN A 211 -27.38 -12.75 24.79
N GLY A 212 -26.42 -13.31 25.52
CA GLY A 212 -25.64 -14.49 25.14
C GLY A 212 -25.16 -15.25 26.37
#